data_AF-A0A8D8J798-F1
#
_entry.id   AF-A0A8D8J798-F1
#
_cell.length_a   1.000
_cell.length_b   1.000
_cell.length_c   1.000
_cell.angle_alpha   90.00
_cell.angle_beta   90.00
_cell.angle_gamma   90.00
#
_symmetry.space_group_name_H-M   'P 1'
#
loop_
_entity.id
_entity.type
_entity.pdbx_description
1 polymer ?
#
loop_
_entity_poly.entity_id
_entity_poly.type
_entity_poly.pdbx_seq_one_letter_code
_entity_poly.pdbx_strand_id
1 'polypeptide(L)'
;SGLTASLPGSSKASSGGDSSSSSSVLEYWEQMALDCESVDLVSSVLSAIDQQDSDSVVGYICGAIKLLISPKSKSESVLSLSLLYLAKIRPHLFCNETITSALIAVLKRDSQNSFKGRNNPTVHVLACNLLARGYSDKKQWPESLIRTYVEDAINDRVWVDYEECAPFTDQCVAAFGSKIPPKWMLQPELSTLNPTSRENPIIDDEHSTDSGMFGDALGKDPDANPPRFAHIQETVEKLVVEAAKDQLNRRQAPDCSTRNFLKFLSLACGIPEVRALAIPRLELWIHNGKLMKPAQELLTFICYNVTGQNSKDHEVLSNLVKMRLKTKPLINIFM
;
A
#
# COMPACT_ATOMS: atom_id res chain seq x y z
N SER A 1 -48.60 1.99 -65.69
CA SER A 1 -48.12 0.59 -65.63
C SER A 1 -46.68 0.57 -65.16
N GLY A 2 -46.35 -0.19 -64.11
CA GLY A 2 -44.98 -0.47 -63.62
C GLY A 2 -44.44 0.56 -62.61
N LEU A 3 -44.73 0.53 -61.30
CA LEU A 3 -44.21 -0.37 -60.24
C LEU A 3 -42.67 -0.43 -60.15
N THR A 4 -42.09 0.35 -59.23
CA THR A 4 -40.97 -0.10 -58.38
C THR A 4 -41.18 0.45 -56.96
N ALA A 5 -41.22 -0.48 -56.01
CA ALA A 5 -41.44 -0.24 -54.60
C ALA A 5 -40.09 -0.11 -53.88
N SER A 6 -39.95 0.92 -53.05
CA SER A 6 -38.82 1.09 -52.12
C SER A 6 -39.37 1.06 -50.69
N LEU A 7 -38.93 0.06 -49.93
CA LEU A 7 -39.26 -0.22 -48.54
C LEU A 7 -38.82 0.92 -47.59
N PRO A 8 -39.57 1.19 -46.50
CA PRO A 8 -39.17 2.19 -45.51
C PRO A 8 -38.14 1.60 -44.53
N GLY A 9 -37.02 2.31 -44.38
CA GLY A 9 -36.02 2.06 -43.35
C GLY A 9 -36.60 2.29 -41.95
N SER A 10 -36.36 1.33 -41.06
CA SER A 10 -36.79 1.38 -39.67
C SER A 10 -36.00 2.45 -38.90
N SER A 11 -36.64 3.59 -38.62
CA SER A 11 -36.14 4.59 -37.68
C SER A 11 -36.16 4.01 -36.26
N LYS A 12 -35.01 3.53 -35.77
CA LYS A 12 -34.83 3.26 -34.35
C LYS A 12 -34.89 4.58 -33.60
N ALA A 13 -35.90 4.70 -32.73
CA ALA A 13 -35.95 5.73 -31.70
C ALA A 13 -34.68 5.64 -30.84
N SER A 14 -33.82 6.65 -30.90
CA SER A 14 -32.80 6.87 -29.90
C SER A 14 -33.49 7.43 -28.66
N SER A 15 -33.91 6.53 -27.78
CA SER A 15 -34.30 6.87 -26.41
C SER A 15 -33.14 7.63 -25.77
N GLY A 16 -33.44 8.85 -25.29
CA GLY A 16 -32.54 9.60 -24.41
C GLY A 16 -32.10 8.71 -23.27
N GLY A 17 -30.82 8.35 -23.29
CA GLY A 17 -30.17 7.79 -22.13
C GLY A 17 -29.96 8.94 -21.18
N ASP A 18 -30.77 8.98 -20.12
CA ASP A 18 -30.53 9.80 -18.95
C ASP A 18 -29.09 9.55 -18.50
N SER A 19 -28.22 10.52 -18.76
CA SER A 19 -26.93 10.64 -18.12
C SER A 19 -27.20 10.80 -16.65
N SER A 20 -27.20 9.67 -15.94
CA SER A 20 -27.12 9.61 -14.49
C SER A 20 -25.78 10.23 -14.09
N SER A 21 -25.78 11.56 -13.96
CA SER A 21 -24.78 12.26 -13.17
C SER A 21 -24.97 11.75 -11.75
N SER A 22 -24.16 10.77 -11.35
CA SER A 22 -23.92 10.51 -9.95
C SER A 22 -23.43 11.83 -9.36
N SER A 23 -24.34 12.54 -8.69
CA SER A 23 -23.96 13.69 -7.88
C SER A 23 -23.09 13.11 -6.76
N SER A 24 -21.77 13.13 -6.97
CA SER A 24 -20.81 12.65 -5.99
C SER A 24 -20.95 13.56 -4.78
N VAL A 25 -21.50 13.03 -3.69
CA VAL A 25 -21.53 13.72 -2.40
C VAL A 25 -20.08 14.02 -2.04
N LEU A 26 -19.72 15.30 -2.01
CA LEU A 26 -18.37 15.74 -1.67
C LEU A 26 -18.03 15.26 -0.26
N GLU A 27 -16.82 14.75 -0.07
CA GLU A 27 -16.35 14.35 1.26
C GLU A 27 -16.27 15.57 2.19
N TYR A 28 -16.43 15.37 3.51
CA TYR A 28 -16.47 16.48 4.46
C TYR A 28 -15.25 17.40 4.37
N TRP A 29 -14.04 16.84 4.21
CA TRP A 29 -12.82 17.64 4.07
C TRP A 29 -12.80 18.49 2.79
N GLU A 30 -13.46 18.05 1.70
CA GLU A 30 -13.57 18.82 0.45
C GLU A 30 -14.53 20.00 0.58
N GLN A 31 -15.49 19.92 1.51
CA GLN A 31 -16.44 20.98 1.84
C GLN A 31 -15.80 22.06 2.71
N MET A 32 -14.84 21.67 3.56
CA MET A 32 -14.08 22.60 4.40
C MET A 32 -12.99 23.36 3.62
N ALA A 33 -12.64 22.90 2.42
CA ALA A 33 -11.57 23.47 1.61
C ALA A 33 -11.82 24.94 1.24
N LEU A 34 -10.85 25.80 1.55
CA LEU A 34 -10.81 27.21 1.17
C LEU A 34 -9.86 27.43 0.01
N ASP A 35 -10.25 28.26 -0.94
CA ASP A 35 -9.37 28.65 -2.05
C ASP A 35 -8.27 29.60 -1.56
N CYS A 36 -7.05 29.36 -2.02
CA CYS A 36 -5.87 30.17 -1.73
C CYS A 36 -4.89 30.05 -2.90
N GLU A 37 -4.22 31.14 -3.26
CA GLU A 37 -3.16 31.08 -4.26
C GLU A 37 -1.98 30.28 -3.72
N SER A 38 -1.32 29.50 -4.58
CA SER A 38 -0.24 28.59 -4.18
C SER A 38 0.90 29.27 -3.41
N VAL A 39 1.18 30.53 -3.75
CA VAL A 39 2.23 31.35 -3.13
C VAL A 39 1.83 31.90 -1.75
N ASP A 40 0.53 32.06 -1.50
CA ASP A 40 0.00 32.69 -0.29
C ASP A 40 -0.37 31.67 0.80
N LEU A 41 -0.27 30.36 0.51
CA LEU A 41 -0.69 29.31 1.43
C LEU A 41 -0.04 29.44 2.82
N VAL A 42 1.28 29.62 2.86
CA VAL A 42 2.01 29.69 4.13
C VAL A 42 1.61 30.92 4.92
N SER A 43 1.55 32.10 4.29
CA SER A 43 1.15 33.34 4.97
C SER A 43 -0.30 33.30 5.43
N SER A 44 -1.20 32.71 4.64
CA SER A 44 -2.63 32.59 4.98
C SER A 44 -2.83 31.66 6.18
N VAL A 45 -2.17 30.50 6.19
CA VAL A 45 -2.22 29.56 7.33
C VAL A 45 -1.61 30.19 8.59
N LEU A 46 -0.45 30.85 8.49
CA LEU A 46 0.18 31.48 9.66
C LEU A 46 -0.65 32.64 10.21
N SER A 47 -1.25 33.46 9.34
CA SER A 47 -2.16 34.54 9.74
C SER A 47 -3.42 33.99 10.45
N ALA A 48 -3.99 32.89 9.94
CA ALA A 48 -5.13 32.23 10.59
C ALA A 48 -4.75 31.65 11.96
N ILE A 49 -3.53 31.10 12.11
CA ILE A 49 -3.01 30.66 13.41
C ILE A 49 -2.90 31.83 14.40
N ASP A 50 -2.37 32.97 13.95
CA ASP A 50 -2.22 34.17 14.80
C ASP A 50 -3.58 34.74 15.23
N GLN A 51 -4.59 34.59 14.37
CA GLN A 51 -6.00 34.94 14.65
C GLN A 51 -6.75 33.89 15.47
N GLN A 52 -6.12 32.74 15.77
CA GLN A 52 -6.75 31.58 16.44
C GLN A 52 -7.95 31.01 15.68
N ASP A 53 -8.01 31.22 14.36
CA ASP A 53 -9.05 30.71 13.48
C ASP A 53 -8.69 29.30 12.99
N SER A 54 -9.09 28.30 13.76
CA SER A 54 -8.80 26.90 13.46
C SER A 54 -9.51 26.41 12.19
N ASP A 55 -10.69 26.94 11.89
CA ASP A 55 -11.47 26.53 10.71
C ASP A 55 -10.80 27.00 9.43
N SER A 56 -10.30 28.24 9.41
CA SER A 56 -9.52 28.76 8.28
C SER A 56 -8.19 28.00 8.10
N VAL A 57 -7.50 27.65 9.19
CA VAL A 57 -6.27 26.83 9.12
C VAL A 57 -6.54 25.49 8.43
N VAL A 58 -7.58 24.78 8.87
CA VAL A 58 -7.99 23.50 8.27
C VAL A 58 -8.40 23.71 6.82
N GLY A 59 -9.19 24.74 6.55
CA GLY A 59 -9.72 25.02 5.23
C GLY A 59 -8.65 25.32 4.19
N TYR A 60 -7.65 26.15 4.51
CA TYR A 60 -6.55 26.45 3.60
C TYR A 60 -5.69 25.21 3.29
N ILE A 61 -5.40 24.38 4.29
CA ILE A 61 -4.62 23.14 4.07
C ILE A 61 -5.43 22.14 3.22
N CYS A 62 -6.72 21.95 3.51
CA CYS A 62 -7.59 21.10 2.71
C CYS A 62 -7.74 21.62 1.26
N GLY A 63 -7.82 22.95 1.08
CA GLY A 63 -7.81 23.58 -0.24
C GLY A 63 -6.54 23.30 -1.03
N ALA A 64 -5.37 23.43 -0.40
CA ALA A 64 -4.09 23.08 -1.02
C ALA A 64 -4.02 21.60 -1.43
N ILE A 65 -4.48 20.69 -0.57
CA ILE A 65 -4.54 19.25 -0.88
C ILE A 65 -5.48 19.00 -2.06
N LYS A 66 -6.67 19.63 -2.07
CA LYS A 66 -7.65 19.52 -3.16
C LYS A 66 -7.10 20.00 -4.50
N LEU A 67 -6.34 21.10 -4.50
CA LEU A 67 -5.64 21.61 -5.68
C LEU A 67 -4.57 20.63 -6.16
N LEU A 68 -3.76 20.06 -5.27
CA LEU A 68 -2.71 19.09 -5.61
C LEU A 68 -3.22 17.83 -6.32
N ILE A 69 -4.39 17.33 -5.93
CA ILE A 69 -5.01 16.16 -6.56
C ILE A 69 -5.94 16.52 -7.72
N SER A 70 -6.09 17.82 -8.03
CA SER A 70 -6.91 18.24 -9.16
C SER A 70 -6.29 17.76 -10.47
N PRO A 71 -7.06 17.10 -11.37
CA PRO A 71 -6.54 16.67 -12.68
C PRO A 71 -6.08 17.82 -13.57
N LYS A 72 -6.50 19.05 -13.24
CA LYS A 72 -6.14 20.28 -13.96
C LYS A 72 -4.85 20.91 -13.42
N SER A 73 -4.35 20.47 -12.27
CA SER A 73 -3.13 21.01 -11.68
C SER A 73 -1.91 20.51 -12.45
N LYS A 74 -1.05 21.44 -12.87
CA LYS A 74 0.26 21.10 -13.42
C LYS A 74 1.24 21.17 -12.26
N SER A 75 1.96 20.08 -11.97
CA SER A 75 3.09 20.00 -11.02
C SER A 75 3.17 21.18 -10.02
N GLU A 76 2.29 21.19 -9.03
CA GLU A 76 2.19 22.28 -8.04
C GLU A 76 3.33 22.17 -7.01
N SER A 77 4.55 22.43 -7.47
CA SER A 77 5.78 22.35 -6.67
C SER A 77 5.76 23.35 -5.51
N VAL A 78 5.16 24.53 -5.75
CA VAL A 78 5.01 25.56 -4.72
C VAL A 78 4.10 25.07 -3.58
N LEU A 79 2.93 24.50 -3.88
CA LEU A 79 2.04 23.94 -2.86
C LEU A 79 2.72 22.81 -2.07
N SER A 80 3.42 21.93 -2.77
CA SER A 80 4.15 20.82 -2.14
C SER A 80 5.20 21.33 -1.15
N LEU A 81 6.01 22.31 -1.56
CA LEU A 81 7.02 22.93 -0.70
C LEU A 81 6.39 23.71 0.46
N SER A 82 5.28 24.42 0.23
CA SER A 82 4.54 25.14 1.26
C SER A 82 4.00 24.20 2.33
N LEU A 83 3.40 23.07 1.95
CA LEU A 83 2.91 22.05 2.89
C LEU A 83 4.05 21.40 3.67
N LEU A 84 5.16 21.06 3.02
CA LEU A 84 6.35 20.53 3.69
C LEU A 84 6.93 21.53 4.69
N TYR A 85 7.00 22.82 4.32
CA TYR A 85 7.44 23.88 5.20
C TYR A 85 6.53 23.99 6.43
N LEU A 86 5.20 24.04 6.23
CA LEU A 86 4.22 24.03 7.32
C LEU A 86 4.38 22.80 8.23
N ALA A 87 4.57 21.61 7.66
CA ALA A 87 4.78 20.38 8.44
C ALA A 87 6.10 20.40 9.23
N LYS A 88 7.11 21.11 8.74
CA LYS A 88 8.37 21.31 9.46
C LYS A 88 8.18 22.22 10.68
N ILE A 89 7.51 23.36 10.52
CA ILE A 89 7.38 24.38 11.58
C ILE A 89 6.19 24.15 12.52
N ARG A 90 5.12 23.49 12.06
CA ARG A 90 3.87 23.25 12.78
C ARG A 90 3.33 21.83 12.48
N PRO A 91 4.01 20.76 12.93
CA PRO A 91 3.64 19.38 12.60
C PRO A 91 2.22 18.99 13.04
N HIS A 92 1.78 19.50 14.18
CA HIS A 92 0.47 19.21 14.77
C HIS A 92 -0.73 19.58 13.88
N LEU A 93 -0.55 20.46 12.89
CA LEU A 93 -1.60 20.76 11.92
C LEU A 93 -2.01 19.50 11.15
N PHE A 94 -1.04 18.64 10.85
CA PHE A 94 -1.23 17.41 10.06
C PHE A 94 -1.72 16.22 10.89
N CYS A 95 -1.93 16.38 12.20
CA CYS A 95 -2.67 15.42 13.02
C CYS A 95 -4.12 15.85 13.31
N ASN A 96 -4.59 16.95 12.71
CA ASN A 96 -6.01 17.30 12.70
C ASN A 96 -6.80 16.24 11.90
N GLU A 97 -7.98 15.87 12.38
CA GLU A 97 -8.80 14.78 11.82
C GLU A 97 -9.24 15.03 10.38
N THR A 98 -9.63 16.26 10.05
CA THR A 98 -10.07 16.65 8.71
C THR A 98 -8.91 16.66 7.73
N ILE A 99 -7.75 17.21 8.12
CA ILE A 99 -6.53 17.19 7.31
C ILE A 99 -6.02 15.76 7.12
N THR A 100 -6.05 14.94 8.17
CA THR A 100 -5.68 13.51 8.10
C THR A 100 -6.59 12.79 7.10
N SER A 101 -7.89 13.04 7.15
CA SER A 101 -8.87 12.45 6.23
C SER A 101 -8.59 12.86 4.77
N ALA A 102 -8.26 14.13 4.53
CA ALA A 102 -7.88 14.62 3.21
C ALA A 102 -6.62 13.90 2.67
N LEU A 103 -5.58 13.75 3.50
CA LEU A 103 -4.36 13.04 3.13
C LEU A 103 -4.58 11.54 2.90
N ILE A 104 -5.47 10.92 3.67
CA ILE A 104 -5.89 9.53 3.41
C ILE A 104 -6.64 9.42 2.07
N ALA A 105 -7.52 10.37 1.76
CA ALA A 105 -8.24 10.39 0.50
C ALA A 105 -7.28 10.49 -0.71
N VAL A 106 -6.20 11.27 -0.58
CA VAL A 106 -5.11 11.30 -1.57
C VAL A 106 -4.54 9.90 -1.81
N LEU A 107 -4.24 9.15 -0.75
CA LEU A 107 -3.66 7.80 -0.85
C LEU A 107 -4.62 6.76 -1.45
N LYS A 108 -5.94 6.98 -1.35
CA LYS A 108 -6.97 6.07 -1.87
C LYS A 108 -7.39 6.35 -3.32
N ARG A 109 -7.20 7.59 -3.79
CA ARG A 109 -7.77 8.11 -5.04
C ARG A 109 -7.35 7.32 -6.30
N ASP A 110 -6.13 6.82 -6.36
CA ASP A 110 -5.60 6.19 -7.57
C ASP A 110 -5.80 4.66 -7.63
N SER A 111 -6.29 4.03 -6.55
CA SER A 111 -6.62 2.60 -6.54
C SER A 111 -7.75 2.23 -7.51
N GLN A 112 -8.54 3.19 -8.01
CA GLN A 112 -9.70 2.94 -8.88
C GLN A 112 -9.43 3.19 -10.39
N ASN A 113 -8.33 3.85 -10.76
CA ASN A 113 -8.08 4.31 -12.13
C ASN A 113 -6.80 3.74 -12.79
N SER A 114 -6.26 2.64 -12.26
CA SER A 114 -4.94 2.06 -12.62
C SER A 114 -4.77 1.55 -14.07
N PHE A 115 -5.68 1.83 -14.99
CA PHE A 115 -5.65 1.21 -16.32
C PHE A 115 -4.76 1.88 -17.36
N LYS A 116 -4.33 3.15 -17.22
CA LYS A 116 -3.42 3.79 -18.19
C LYS A 116 -2.61 4.94 -17.58
N GLY A 117 -1.30 4.73 -17.40
CA GLY A 117 -0.32 5.79 -17.21
C GLY A 117 0.35 5.76 -15.84
N ARG A 118 1.66 6.04 -15.81
CA ARG A 118 2.44 6.20 -14.57
C ARG A 118 1.74 7.22 -13.67
N ASN A 119 1.13 6.74 -12.59
CA ASN A 119 0.65 7.60 -11.52
C ASN A 119 1.85 8.43 -11.04
N ASN A 120 1.65 9.73 -10.84
CA ASN A 120 2.70 10.58 -10.30
C ASN A 120 2.87 10.23 -8.82
N PRO A 121 3.95 9.54 -8.41
CA PRO A 121 4.08 9.07 -7.03
C PRO A 121 4.30 10.24 -6.07
N THR A 122 4.72 11.40 -6.56
CA THR A 122 5.06 12.58 -5.77
C THR A 122 3.96 12.98 -4.80
N VAL A 123 2.69 12.90 -5.20
CA VAL A 123 1.57 13.32 -4.35
C VAL A 123 1.31 12.29 -3.24
N HIS A 124 1.48 10.99 -3.52
CA HIS A 124 1.41 9.93 -2.51
C HIS A 124 2.58 10.02 -1.52
N VAL A 125 3.79 10.22 -2.03
CA VAL A 125 5.01 10.41 -1.22
C VAL A 125 4.84 11.62 -0.30
N LEU A 126 4.35 12.74 -0.84
CA LEU A 126 4.05 13.93 -0.05
C LEU A 126 3.02 13.60 1.05
N ALA A 127 1.90 12.97 0.71
CA ALA A 127 0.87 12.63 1.69
C ALA A 127 1.39 11.71 2.81
N CYS A 128 2.14 10.66 2.46
CA CYS A 128 2.76 9.76 3.43
C CYS A 128 3.70 10.51 4.38
N ASN A 129 4.56 11.40 3.84
CA ASN A 129 5.50 12.15 4.65
C ASN A 129 4.83 13.21 5.54
N LEU A 130 3.76 13.85 5.07
CA LEU A 130 2.96 14.77 5.89
C LEU A 130 2.26 14.04 7.04
N LEU A 131 1.69 12.86 6.78
CA LEU A 131 1.12 11.99 7.82
C LEU A 131 2.18 11.55 8.83
N ALA A 132 3.31 10.99 8.36
CA ALA A 132 4.40 10.58 9.23
C ALA A 132 4.91 11.74 10.09
N ARG A 133 5.09 12.92 9.49
CA ARG A 133 5.55 14.10 10.22
C ARG A 133 4.51 14.60 11.22
N GLY A 134 3.23 14.63 10.85
CA GLY A 134 2.14 15.09 11.72
C GLY A 134 1.98 14.25 12.98
N TYR A 135 2.22 12.94 12.88
CA TYR A 135 2.10 11.99 13.98
C TYR A 135 3.44 11.58 14.61
N SER A 136 4.56 12.16 14.19
CA SER A 136 5.91 11.80 14.67
C SER A 136 6.06 11.86 16.20
N ASP A 137 5.48 12.89 16.84
CA ASP A 137 5.52 13.09 18.30
C ASP A 137 4.39 12.33 19.05
N LYS A 138 3.49 11.65 18.32
CA LYS A 138 2.35 10.91 18.89
C LYS A 138 2.70 9.44 19.09
N LYS A 139 2.52 8.93 20.31
CA LYS A 139 2.72 7.51 20.63
C LYS A 139 1.63 6.60 20.05
N GLN A 140 0.45 7.15 19.82
CA GLN A 140 -0.74 6.42 19.37
C GLN A 140 -1.15 6.96 18.01
N TRP A 141 -0.96 6.16 16.97
CA TRP A 141 -1.40 6.47 15.61
C TRP A 141 -2.81 5.92 15.35
N PRO A 142 -3.68 6.65 14.65
CA PRO A 142 -5.06 6.22 14.45
C PRO A 142 -5.17 5.01 13.51
N GLU A 143 -6.18 4.18 13.76
CA GLU A 143 -6.49 2.98 12.96
C GLU A 143 -6.64 3.27 11.46
N SER A 144 -7.15 4.46 11.10
CA SER A 144 -7.35 4.87 9.71
C SER A 144 -6.04 4.86 8.89
N LEU A 145 -4.89 5.11 9.52
CA LEU A 145 -3.58 5.09 8.84
C LEU A 145 -3.17 3.67 8.45
N ILE A 146 -3.21 2.73 9.40
CA ILE A 146 -2.84 1.34 9.12
C ILE A 146 -3.86 0.65 8.21
N ARG A 147 -5.14 1.01 8.31
CA ARG A 147 -6.17 0.58 7.36
C ARG A 147 -5.87 1.01 5.93
N THR A 148 -5.46 2.27 5.74
CA THR A 148 -5.08 2.78 4.43
C THR A 148 -3.85 2.05 3.88
N TYR A 149 -2.86 1.74 4.73
CA TYR A 149 -1.73 0.89 4.34
C TYR A 149 -2.16 -0.51 3.90
N VAL A 150 -2.97 -1.21 4.68
CA VAL A 150 -3.42 -2.58 4.37
C VAL A 150 -4.22 -2.60 3.06
N GLU A 151 -5.07 -1.61 2.83
CA GLU A 151 -5.86 -1.48 1.59
C GLU A 151 -4.97 -1.34 0.33
N ASP A 152 -3.88 -0.56 0.36
CA ASP A 152 -2.96 -0.47 -0.79
C ASP A 152 -2.04 -1.71 -0.88
N ALA A 153 -1.51 -2.16 0.25
CA ALA A 153 -0.50 -3.21 0.32
C ALA A 153 -0.98 -4.56 -0.22
N ILE A 154 -2.27 -4.84 -0.07
CA ILE A 154 -2.90 -6.09 -0.49
C ILE A 154 -3.31 -6.10 -1.97
N ASN A 155 -3.43 -4.92 -2.60
CA ASN A 155 -3.91 -4.73 -3.96
C ASN A 155 -2.74 -4.41 -4.91
N ASP A 156 -2.77 -3.25 -5.57
CA ASP A 156 -1.81 -2.88 -6.61
C ASP A 156 -0.50 -2.33 -6.06
N ARG A 157 -0.41 -2.08 -4.73
CA ARG A 157 0.77 -1.51 -4.07
C ARG A 157 1.23 -0.21 -4.73
N VAL A 158 0.29 0.72 -4.90
CA VAL A 158 0.49 1.95 -5.66
C VAL A 158 1.56 2.82 -5.02
N TRP A 159 1.64 2.86 -3.69
CA TRP A 159 2.54 3.76 -2.98
C TRP A 159 3.33 3.13 -1.84
N VAL A 160 2.91 1.97 -1.30
CA VAL A 160 3.57 1.34 -0.16
C VAL A 160 5.00 0.86 -0.43
N ASP A 161 5.36 0.70 -1.71
CA ASP A 161 6.67 0.21 -2.14
C ASP A 161 7.68 1.33 -2.47
N TYR A 162 7.29 2.61 -2.40
CA TYR A 162 8.25 3.71 -2.55
C TYR A 162 9.07 3.88 -1.28
N GLU A 163 10.40 3.93 -1.42
CA GLU A 163 11.33 4.11 -0.30
C GLU A 163 11.08 5.44 0.42
N GLU A 164 10.69 6.47 -0.31
CA GLU A 164 10.37 7.79 0.24
C GLU A 164 9.12 7.77 1.14
N CYS A 165 8.29 6.72 1.08
CA CYS A 165 7.17 6.50 1.98
C CYS A 165 7.56 5.79 3.29
N ALA A 166 8.81 5.31 3.43
CA ALA A 166 9.31 4.56 4.59
C ALA A 166 8.98 5.19 5.96
N PRO A 167 9.08 6.52 6.17
CA PRO A 167 8.72 7.13 7.46
C PRO A 167 7.29 6.85 7.92
N PHE A 168 6.39 6.51 6.99
CA PHE A 168 5.01 6.10 7.27
C PHE A 168 4.83 4.58 7.20
N THR A 169 5.31 3.94 6.13
CA THR A 169 5.08 2.51 5.87
C THR A 169 5.77 1.62 6.89
N ASP A 170 6.99 1.96 7.32
CA ASP A 170 7.73 1.18 8.32
C ASP A 170 6.97 1.14 9.66
N GLN A 171 6.27 2.22 10.01
CA GLN A 171 5.44 2.28 11.22
C GLN A 171 4.26 1.31 11.15
N CYS A 172 3.67 1.17 9.96
CA CYS A 172 2.56 0.25 9.71
C CYS A 172 3.05 -1.20 9.70
N VAL A 173 4.18 -1.47 9.03
CA VAL A 173 4.79 -2.82 8.96
C VAL A 173 5.26 -3.29 10.33
N ALA A 174 5.85 -2.40 11.14
CA ALA A 174 6.27 -2.72 12.50
C ALA A 174 5.10 -3.21 13.38
N ALA A 175 3.88 -2.71 13.14
CA ALA A 175 2.68 -3.14 13.86
C ALA A 175 2.32 -4.62 13.63
N PHE A 176 2.78 -5.22 12.53
CA PHE A 176 2.53 -6.64 12.26
C PHE A 176 3.41 -7.57 13.10
N GLY A 177 4.47 -7.04 13.73
CA GLY A 177 5.35 -7.82 14.62
C GLY A 177 6.18 -8.89 13.91
N SER A 178 6.31 -8.82 12.59
CA SER A 178 7.10 -9.78 11.81
C SER A 178 8.60 -9.58 12.07
N LYS A 179 9.29 -10.65 12.42
CA LYS A 179 10.74 -10.72 12.33
C LYS A 179 11.12 -10.81 10.86
N ILE A 180 12.00 -9.93 10.39
CA ILE A 180 12.48 -9.96 9.01
C ILE A 180 13.61 -10.98 8.89
N PRO A 181 13.51 -11.99 8.01
CA PRO A 181 14.62 -12.88 7.73
C PRO A 181 15.82 -12.09 7.19
N PRO A 182 17.05 -12.42 7.61
CA PRO A 182 18.24 -11.76 7.10
C PRO A 182 18.39 -11.94 5.58
N LYS A 183 19.02 -10.98 4.89
CA LYS A 183 19.11 -10.92 3.42
C LYS A 183 19.60 -12.23 2.77
N TRP A 184 20.55 -12.93 3.41
CA TRP A 184 21.06 -14.22 2.92
C TRP A 184 20.03 -15.35 2.90
N MET A 185 18.97 -15.28 3.71
CA MET A 185 17.83 -16.22 3.66
C MET A 185 16.81 -15.87 2.57
N LEU A 186 16.78 -14.60 2.15
CA LEU A 186 15.88 -14.08 1.11
C LEU A 186 16.49 -14.19 -0.29
N GLN A 187 17.81 -14.26 -0.36
CA GLN A 187 18.58 -14.57 -1.56
C GLN A 187 19.30 -15.91 -1.37
N PRO A 188 18.59 -17.05 -1.33
CA PRO A 188 19.25 -18.32 -1.56
C PRO A 188 19.68 -18.30 -3.03
N GLU A 189 20.84 -17.71 -3.26
CA GLU A 189 21.55 -17.78 -4.52
C GLU A 189 21.54 -19.23 -4.99
N LEU A 190 20.71 -19.48 -5.99
CA LEU A 190 20.75 -20.67 -6.83
C LEU A 190 22.04 -20.64 -7.69
N SER A 191 23.07 -19.90 -7.28
CA SER A 191 24.39 -19.77 -7.88
C SER A 191 25.14 -21.10 -8.03
N THR A 192 24.66 -22.20 -7.45
CA THR A 192 25.19 -23.54 -7.74
C THR A 192 24.58 -24.19 -8.99
N LEU A 193 23.70 -23.50 -9.73
CA LEU A 193 23.08 -24.00 -10.96
C LEU A 193 23.72 -23.40 -12.23
N ASN A 194 25.02 -23.66 -12.46
CA ASN A 194 25.63 -23.94 -13.77
C ASN A 194 27.15 -23.71 -13.71
N PRO A 195 27.99 -24.75 -13.80
CA PRO A 195 29.44 -24.59 -13.92
C PRO A 195 29.91 -24.03 -15.28
N THR A 196 29.02 -23.75 -16.22
CA THR A 196 29.37 -23.49 -17.63
C THR A 196 29.08 -22.07 -18.13
N SER A 197 28.53 -21.17 -17.33
CA SER A 197 28.27 -19.79 -17.76
C SER A 197 29.42 -18.88 -17.31
N ARG A 198 30.56 -18.99 -17.98
CA ARG A 198 31.62 -17.98 -17.88
C ARG A 198 31.13 -16.68 -18.50
N GLU A 199 31.20 -15.61 -17.70
CA GLU A 199 31.47 -14.22 -18.05
C GLU A 199 30.98 -13.72 -19.42
N ASN A 200 29.88 -12.97 -19.40
CA ASN A 200 29.70 -11.82 -20.29
C ASN A 200 28.86 -10.77 -19.56
N PRO A 201 29.38 -9.57 -19.29
CA PRO A 201 28.58 -8.47 -18.76
C PRO A 201 27.79 -7.88 -19.92
N ILE A 202 26.58 -8.40 -20.15
CA ILE A 202 25.59 -7.70 -20.96
C ILE A 202 25.00 -6.62 -20.03
N ILE A 203 25.30 -5.38 -20.37
CA ILE A 203 24.66 -4.20 -19.81
C ILE A 203 23.23 -4.21 -20.38
N ASP A 204 22.34 -4.96 -19.74
CA ASP A 204 20.90 -4.85 -19.98
C ASP A 204 20.30 -4.00 -18.86
N ASP A 205 19.89 -2.82 -19.30
CA ASP A 205 19.18 -1.77 -18.61
C ASP A 205 17.74 -2.27 -18.35
N GLU A 206 17.51 -2.94 -17.21
CA GLU A 206 16.16 -3.28 -16.78
C GLU A 206 16.02 -3.08 -15.28
N HIS A 207 15.16 -2.12 -14.90
CA HIS A 207 14.69 -1.82 -13.56
C HIS A 207 14.05 -3.05 -12.89
N SER A 208 14.86 -4.03 -12.48
CA SER A 208 14.47 -5.01 -11.49
C SER A 208 14.40 -4.30 -10.15
N THR A 209 13.19 -4.07 -9.67
CA THR A 209 12.90 -3.73 -8.28
C THR A 209 13.43 -4.86 -7.41
N ASP A 210 14.68 -4.65 -6.99
CA ASP A 210 15.48 -5.60 -6.25
C ASP A 210 14.77 -5.98 -4.96
N SER A 211 14.85 -7.26 -4.67
CA SER A 211 14.65 -7.98 -3.40
C SER A 211 15.28 -7.33 -2.14
N GLY A 212 15.83 -6.12 -2.23
CA GLY A 212 16.43 -5.35 -1.14
C GLY A 212 15.45 -4.61 -0.24
N MET A 213 14.16 -4.50 -0.60
CA MET A 213 13.18 -3.66 0.10
C MET A 213 12.85 -4.07 1.54
N PHE A 214 13.09 -5.32 1.93
CA PHE A 214 12.72 -5.79 3.28
C PHE A 214 13.78 -5.48 4.34
N GLY A 215 15.04 -5.30 3.96
CA GLY A 215 16.16 -5.31 4.92
C GLY A 215 16.26 -4.07 5.83
N ASP A 216 15.76 -2.92 5.38
CA ASP A 216 15.95 -1.64 6.08
C ASP A 216 14.77 -1.22 6.98
N ALA A 217 13.59 -1.81 6.77
CA ALA A 217 12.34 -1.38 7.42
C ALA A 217 12.29 -1.63 8.94
N LEU A 218 13.03 -2.62 9.46
CA LEU A 218 12.93 -3.06 10.87
C LEU A 218 14.28 -3.16 11.60
N GLY A 219 15.34 -2.55 11.05
CA GLY A 219 16.71 -2.61 11.59
C GLY A 219 17.17 -1.43 12.46
N LYS A 220 16.30 -0.45 12.73
CA LYS A 220 16.67 0.78 13.47
C LYS A 220 16.22 0.70 14.93
N ASP A 221 17.05 1.30 15.79
CA ASP A 221 16.94 1.42 17.24
C ASP A 221 15.48 1.42 17.76
N PRO A 222 15.10 0.57 18.74
CA PRO A 222 13.75 0.53 19.31
C PRO A 222 13.30 1.87 19.93
N ASP A 223 14.23 2.74 20.35
CA ASP A 223 13.89 4.10 20.79
C ASP A 223 13.58 5.04 19.60
N ALA A 224 14.13 4.74 18.41
CA ALA A 224 13.86 5.49 17.18
C ALA A 224 12.52 5.11 16.54
N ASN A 225 11.98 3.92 16.84
CA ASN A 225 10.70 3.47 16.31
C ASN A 225 9.75 2.88 17.39
N PRO A 226 9.13 3.73 18.24
CA PRO A 226 8.20 3.24 19.25
C PRO A 226 6.95 2.65 18.58
N PRO A 227 6.35 1.58 19.14
CA PRO A 227 5.28 0.83 18.50
C PRO A 227 3.98 1.65 18.46
N ARG A 228 3.79 2.42 17.37
CA ARG A 228 2.74 3.43 17.21
C ARG A 228 1.31 2.90 17.31
N PHE A 229 1.15 1.61 17.06
CA PHE A 229 -0.14 0.92 17.03
C PHE A 229 -0.33 -0.07 18.20
N ALA A 230 0.57 -0.11 19.19
CA ALA A 230 0.49 -1.06 20.32
C ALA A 230 -0.85 -0.98 21.08
N HIS A 231 -1.44 0.21 21.18
CA HIS A 231 -2.73 0.44 21.85
C HIS A 231 -3.94 -0.16 21.12
N ILE A 232 -3.81 -0.54 19.84
CA ILE A 232 -4.86 -1.15 19.02
C ILE A 232 -4.38 -2.45 18.36
N GLN A 233 -3.42 -3.15 18.97
CA GLN A 233 -2.79 -4.33 18.37
C GLN A 233 -3.81 -5.41 17.96
N GLU A 234 -4.80 -5.70 18.80
CA GLU A 234 -5.86 -6.66 18.48
C GLU A 234 -6.69 -6.24 17.26
N THR A 235 -7.00 -4.94 17.15
CA THR A 235 -7.70 -4.38 15.98
C THR A 235 -6.85 -4.49 14.71
N VAL A 236 -5.54 -4.24 14.81
CA VAL A 236 -4.60 -4.41 13.69
C VAL A 236 -4.56 -5.86 13.22
N GLU A 237 -4.44 -6.81 14.14
CA GLU A 237 -4.43 -8.24 13.81
C GLU A 237 -5.72 -8.66 13.13
N LYS A 238 -6.87 -8.25 13.68
CA LYS A 238 -8.18 -8.51 13.10
C LYS A 238 -8.29 -7.95 11.67
N LEU A 239 -7.91 -6.69 11.47
CA LEU A 239 -7.94 -6.01 10.18
C LEU A 239 -7.11 -6.75 9.12
N VAL A 240 -5.88 -7.14 9.47
CA VAL A 240 -4.97 -7.87 8.56
C VAL A 240 -5.51 -9.25 8.23
N VAL A 241 -6.01 -9.97 9.23
CA VAL A 241 -6.59 -11.31 9.05
C VAL A 241 -7.85 -11.27 8.19
N GLU A 242 -8.73 -10.30 8.41
CA GLU A 242 -9.94 -10.10 7.61
C GLU A 242 -9.58 -9.79 6.15
N ALA A 243 -8.67 -8.84 5.91
CA ALA A 243 -8.20 -8.51 4.57
C ALA A 243 -7.60 -9.74 3.84
N ALA A 244 -6.79 -10.54 4.56
CA ALA A 244 -6.22 -11.77 4.01
C ALA A 244 -7.31 -12.82 3.70
N LYS A 245 -8.27 -13.02 4.61
CA LYS A 245 -9.39 -13.95 4.41
C LYS A 245 -10.25 -13.53 3.22
N ASP A 246 -10.55 -12.25 3.08
CA ASP A 246 -11.38 -11.72 1.99
C ASP A 246 -10.73 -11.96 0.62
N GLN A 247 -9.42 -11.68 0.48
CA GLN A 247 -8.70 -11.97 -0.77
C GLN A 247 -8.64 -13.47 -1.07
N LEU A 248 -8.39 -14.30 -0.06
CA LEU A 248 -8.32 -15.75 -0.23
C LEU A 248 -9.66 -16.41 -0.59
N ASN A 249 -10.78 -15.80 -0.19
CA ASN A 249 -12.13 -16.33 -0.41
C ASN A 249 -12.82 -15.74 -1.66
N ARG A 250 -12.20 -14.77 -2.33
CA ARG A 250 -12.77 -14.09 -3.50
C ARG A 250 -12.92 -15.08 -4.67
N ARG A 251 -14.17 -15.38 -5.05
CA ARG A 251 -14.55 -16.45 -6.00
C ARG A 251 -14.46 -16.08 -7.50
N GLN A 252 -13.98 -14.89 -7.85
CA GLN A 252 -14.02 -14.39 -9.24
C GLN A 252 -12.64 -14.42 -9.91
N ALA A 253 -12.58 -15.06 -11.09
CA ALA A 253 -11.48 -15.13 -12.06
C ALA A 253 -10.24 -15.97 -11.67
N PRO A 254 -9.52 -16.57 -12.65
CA PRO A 254 -8.25 -17.22 -12.37
C PRO A 254 -7.27 -16.17 -11.80
N ASP A 255 -6.55 -16.54 -10.74
CA ASP A 255 -5.47 -15.76 -10.10
C ASP A 255 -5.88 -14.70 -9.04
N CYS A 256 -6.74 -15.04 -8.07
CA CYS A 256 -6.96 -14.19 -6.88
C CYS A 256 -5.70 -13.96 -6.02
N SER A 257 -4.71 -14.84 -6.14
CA SER A 257 -3.41 -14.73 -5.48
C SER A 257 -2.42 -14.02 -6.40
N THR A 258 -2.03 -12.80 -6.05
CA THR A 258 -1.07 -11.98 -6.80
C THR A 258 0.31 -11.97 -6.13
N ARG A 259 1.35 -11.52 -6.84
CA ARG A 259 2.68 -11.30 -6.24
C ARG A 259 2.61 -10.31 -5.08
N ASN A 260 1.81 -9.27 -5.22
CA ASN A 260 1.60 -8.23 -4.21
C ASN A 260 0.95 -8.78 -2.95
N PHE A 261 -0.07 -9.61 -3.11
CA PHE A 261 -0.73 -10.28 -1.99
C PHE A 261 0.25 -11.16 -1.19
N LEU A 262 1.10 -11.94 -1.86
CA LEU A 262 2.11 -12.76 -1.19
C LEU A 262 3.16 -11.91 -0.46
N LYS A 263 3.60 -10.78 -1.04
CA LYS A 263 4.50 -9.83 -0.35
C LYS A 263 3.86 -9.25 0.92
N PHE A 264 2.56 -8.92 0.87
CA PHE A 264 1.81 -8.48 2.05
C PHE A 264 1.78 -9.56 3.13
N LEU A 265 1.47 -10.81 2.77
CA LEU A 265 1.47 -11.93 3.72
C LEU A 265 2.85 -12.14 4.37
N SER A 266 3.95 -11.97 3.63
CA SER A 266 5.31 -12.08 4.16
C SER A 266 5.54 -11.05 5.28
N LEU A 267 5.18 -9.79 5.04
CA LEU A 267 5.27 -8.72 6.04
C LEU A 267 4.33 -8.89 7.22
N ALA A 268 3.25 -9.65 7.06
CA ALA A 268 2.27 -9.94 8.10
C ALA A 268 2.52 -11.26 8.85
N CYS A 269 3.65 -11.94 8.60
CA CYS A 269 3.97 -13.23 9.22
C CYS A 269 4.20 -13.19 10.74
N GLY A 270 4.28 -12.03 11.39
CA GLY A 270 4.28 -11.93 12.85
C GLY A 270 2.95 -12.39 13.47
N ILE A 271 1.86 -12.28 12.72
CA ILE A 271 0.51 -12.66 13.13
C ILE A 271 0.31 -14.18 12.92
N PRO A 272 0.10 -15.00 13.98
CA PRO A 272 0.01 -16.45 13.84
C PRO A 272 -1.10 -16.94 12.90
N GLU A 273 -2.26 -16.25 12.91
CA GLU A 273 -3.38 -16.59 12.04
C GLU A 273 -3.06 -16.36 10.55
N VAL A 274 -2.25 -15.35 10.21
CA VAL A 274 -1.80 -15.12 8.82
C VAL A 274 -0.93 -16.28 8.33
N ARG A 275 0.00 -16.77 9.17
CA ARG A 275 0.82 -17.94 8.85
C ARG A 275 -0.05 -19.18 8.60
N ALA A 276 -1.03 -19.42 9.47
CA ALA A 276 -1.98 -20.53 9.35
C ALA A 276 -2.85 -20.43 8.08
N LEU A 277 -3.24 -19.23 7.65
CA LEU A 277 -3.98 -19.03 6.40
C LEU A 277 -3.14 -19.27 5.14
N ALA A 278 -1.86 -18.90 5.18
CA ALA A 278 -0.95 -18.99 4.05
C ALA A 278 -0.46 -20.43 3.81
N ILE A 279 -0.09 -21.16 4.86
CA ILE A 279 0.62 -22.44 4.74
C ILE A 279 -0.10 -23.51 3.87
N PRO A 280 -1.43 -23.71 3.91
CA PRO A 280 -2.09 -24.75 3.12
C PRO A 280 -2.08 -24.46 1.61
N ARG A 281 -1.79 -23.22 1.23
CA ARG A 281 -1.78 -22.74 -0.17
C ARG A 281 -0.36 -22.62 -0.73
N LEU A 282 0.64 -22.70 0.14
CA LEU A 282 2.02 -22.40 -0.20
C LEU A 282 2.58 -23.37 -1.25
N GLU A 283 2.24 -24.66 -1.16
CA GLU A 283 2.63 -25.65 -2.17
C GLU A 283 2.08 -25.28 -3.56
N LEU A 284 0.82 -24.84 -3.64
CA LEU A 284 0.19 -24.41 -4.90
C LEU A 284 0.92 -23.18 -5.47
N TRP A 285 1.23 -22.20 -4.62
CA TRP A 285 1.88 -20.96 -5.06
C TRP A 285 3.34 -21.18 -5.47
N ILE A 286 4.09 -22.04 -4.79
CA ILE A 286 5.48 -22.38 -5.15
C ILE A 286 5.54 -23.04 -6.54
N HIS A 287 4.56 -23.89 -6.86
CA HIS A 287 4.52 -24.55 -8.17
C HIS A 287 3.95 -23.66 -9.29
N ASN A 288 3.40 -22.49 -8.96
CA ASN A 288 2.97 -21.51 -9.96
C ASN A 288 4.15 -20.64 -10.39
N GLY A 289 4.59 -20.76 -11.65
CA GLY A 289 5.76 -20.03 -12.16
C GLY A 289 5.70 -18.50 -11.99
N LYS A 290 4.51 -17.90 -11.95
CA LYS A 290 4.34 -16.44 -11.71
C LYS A 290 4.50 -16.06 -10.23
N LEU A 291 4.22 -16.98 -9.32
CA LEU A 291 4.18 -16.76 -7.87
C LEU A 291 5.32 -17.46 -7.13
N MET A 292 6.12 -18.29 -7.82
CA MET A 292 7.16 -19.11 -7.21
C MET A 292 8.11 -18.29 -6.32
N LYS A 293 8.69 -17.19 -6.84
CA LYS A 293 9.62 -16.34 -6.08
C LYS A 293 8.98 -15.72 -4.83
N PRO A 294 7.86 -14.98 -4.91
CA PRO A 294 7.23 -14.42 -3.70
C PRO A 294 6.68 -15.50 -2.75
N ALA A 295 6.34 -16.70 -3.25
CA ALA A 295 5.93 -17.81 -2.40
C ALA A 295 7.11 -18.43 -1.61
N GLN A 296 8.29 -18.50 -2.22
CA GLN A 296 9.52 -18.90 -1.52
C GLN A 296 9.92 -17.87 -0.46
N GLU A 297 9.84 -16.58 -0.79
CA GLU A 297 10.05 -15.50 0.19
C GLU A 297 9.06 -15.64 1.36
N LEU A 298 7.77 -15.85 1.07
CA LEU A 298 6.74 -16.09 2.09
C LEU A 298 7.06 -17.32 2.95
N LEU A 299 7.53 -18.42 2.35
CA LEU A 299 7.97 -19.60 3.09
C LEU A 299 9.11 -19.24 4.07
N THR A 300 10.11 -18.49 3.63
CA THR A 300 11.20 -18.01 4.49
C THR A 300 10.67 -17.19 5.66
N PHE A 301 9.76 -16.25 5.40
CA PHE A 301 9.14 -15.44 6.46
C PHE A 301 8.33 -16.27 7.44
N ILE A 302 7.54 -17.25 6.98
CA ILE A 302 6.80 -18.18 7.83
C ILE A 302 7.78 -18.95 8.72
N CYS A 303 8.79 -19.60 8.15
CA CYS A 303 9.76 -20.39 8.89
C CYS A 303 10.52 -19.55 9.93
N TYR A 304 10.84 -18.30 9.62
CA TYR A 304 11.55 -17.41 10.54
C TYR A 304 10.69 -16.89 11.69
N ASN A 305 9.35 -16.86 11.52
CA ASN A 305 8.40 -16.33 12.50
C ASN A 305 7.63 -17.41 13.28
N VAL A 306 7.65 -18.67 12.84
CA VAL A 306 7.10 -19.80 13.60
C VAL A 306 7.97 -20.06 14.82
N THR A 307 7.37 -20.04 16.01
CA THR A 307 8.08 -20.25 17.28
C THR A 307 7.73 -21.58 17.95
N GLY A 308 6.62 -22.21 17.54
CA GLY A 308 6.08 -23.41 18.17
C GLY A 308 5.39 -23.15 19.52
N GLN A 309 5.24 -21.90 19.94
CA GLN A 309 4.71 -21.56 21.27
C GLN A 309 3.18 -21.45 21.35
N ASN A 310 2.49 -21.33 20.21
CA ASN A 310 1.04 -21.17 20.15
C ASN A 310 0.39 -22.27 19.29
N SER A 311 -0.92 -22.51 19.46
CA SER A 311 -1.65 -23.57 18.76
C SER A 311 -1.62 -23.43 17.23
N LYS A 312 -1.62 -22.20 16.72
CA LYS A 312 -1.53 -21.90 15.28
C LYS A 312 -0.17 -22.30 14.71
N ASP A 313 0.91 -22.12 15.45
CA ASP A 313 2.24 -22.60 15.04
C ASP A 313 2.30 -24.11 14.93
N HIS A 314 1.60 -24.87 15.79
CA HIS A 314 1.53 -26.32 15.68
C HIS A 314 0.79 -26.75 14.40
N GLU A 315 -0.29 -26.04 14.03
CA GLU A 315 -0.99 -26.23 12.76
C GLU A 315 -0.06 -25.93 11.58
N VAL A 316 0.70 -24.84 11.64
CA VAL A 316 1.67 -24.47 10.60
C VAL A 316 2.75 -25.52 10.44
N LEU A 317 3.38 -25.97 11.53
CA LEU A 317 4.39 -27.03 11.53
C LEU A 317 3.85 -28.36 10.97
N SER A 318 2.61 -28.74 11.34
CA SER A 318 1.95 -29.94 10.81
C SER A 318 1.74 -29.88 9.30
N ASN A 319 1.45 -28.70 8.75
CA ASN A 319 1.30 -28.50 7.31
C ASN A 319 2.67 -28.47 6.60
N LEU A 320 3.68 -27.82 7.19
CA LEU A 320 5.04 -27.77 6.64
C LEU A 320 5.62 -29.17 6.40
N VAL A 321 5.48 -30.09 7.37
CA VAL A 321 5.97 -31.48 7.24
C VAL A 321 5.26 -32.27 6.13
N LYS A 322 4.04 -31.87 5.76
CA LYS A 322 3.25 -32.52 4.70
C LYS A 322 3.53 -31.94 3.31
N MET A 323 4.16 -30.77 3.24
CA MET A 323 4.39 -30.04 2.01
C MET A 323 5.37 -30.77 1.10
N ARG A 324 5.03 -30.91 -0.19
CA ARG A 324 5.86 -31.65 -1.16
C ARG A 324 6.52 -30.71 -2.15
N LEU A 325 7.76 -30.33 -1.87
CA LEU A 325 8.56 -29.50 -2.77
C LEU A 325 9.22 -30.36 -3.85
N LYS A 326 8.97 -30.03 -5.13
CA LYS A 326 9.52 -30.81 -6.27
C LYS A 326 10.96 -30.44 -6.65
N THR A 327 11.47 -29.32 -6.16
CA THR A 327 12.79 -28.79 -6.52
C THR A 327 13.82 -29.11 -5.43
N LYS A 328 14.86 -29.87 -5.79
CA LYS A 328 15.95 -30.27 -4.86
C LYS A 328 16.55 -29.12 -4.04
N PRO A 329 16.79 -27.90 -4.59
CA PRO A 329 17.29 -26.79 -3.80
C PRO A 329 16.34 -26.34 -2.69
N LEU A 330 15.02 -26.35 -2.92
CA LEU A 330 14.05 -25.96 -1.90
C LEU A 330 13.93 -27.02 -0.80
N ILE A 331 14.09 -28.29 -1.14
CA ILE A 331 14.18 -29.36 -0.14
C ILE A 331 15.36 -29.07 0.80
N ASN A 332 16.57 -28.88 0.25
CA ASN A 332 17.78 -28.70 1.06
C ASN A 332 17.79 -27.46 1.97
N ILE A 333 17.00 -26.42 1.64
CA ILE A 333 16.94 -25.17 2.43
C ILE A 333 15.91 -25.27 3.57
N PHE A 334 14.81 -26.00 3.35
CA PHE A 334 13.64 -25.94 4.23
C PHE A 334 13.24 -27.27 4.89
N MET A 335 13.76 -28.41 4.42
CA MET A 335 13.45 -29.77 4.91
C MET A 335 14.71 -30.57 5.21
#